data_AF-A0A6C0HMS4-F1
#
_entry.id   AF-A0A6C0HMS4-F1
#
_cell.length_a   1.000
_cell.length_b   1.000
_cell.length_c   1.000
_cell.angle_alpha   90.00
_cell.angle_beta   90.00
_cell.angle_gamma   90.00
#
_symmetry.space_group_name_H-M   'P 1'
#
loop_
_entity.id
_entity.type
_entity.pdbx_description
1 polymer ?
#
loop_
_entity_poly.entity_id
_entity_poly.type
_entity_poly.pdbx_seq_one_letter_code
_entity_poly.pdbx_strand_id
1 'polypeptide(L)'
;MAIIGQQMYHPIFNFDTQEYEDACPIPPRKSGFQYVCKCNHTTFHTMSEFKRHIKNKGHVRYISNYLENMKETEEFVSLIKQQRIEIGLLQQKLALLTKPLAKAETTLSILFELD
;
A
#
# COMPACT_ATOMS: atom_id res chain seq x y z
N MET A 1 0.47 23.75 -15.13
CA MET A 1 1.87 23.56 -14.72
C MET A 1 2.19 22.08 -14.79
N ALA A 2 3.20 21.68 -15.56
CA ALA A 2 3.63 20.28 -15.64
C ALA A 2 4.40 19.90 -14.36
N ILE A 3 4.10 18.72 -13.80
CA ILE A 3 4.85 18.16 -12.66
C ILE A 3 6.14 17.57 -13.23
N ILE A 4 7.28 18.10 -12.80
CA ILE A 4 8.61 17.74 -13.32
C ILE A 4 9.22 16.61 -12.47
N GLY A 5 8.75 16.41 -11.24
CA GLY A 5 9.16 15.29 -10.37
C GLY A 5 8.47 15.28 -9.00
N GLN A 6 8.58 14.15 -8.29
CA GLN A 6 8.09 13.98 -6.91
C GLN A 6 9.27 13.71 -5.97
N GLN A 7 9.29 14.38 -4.82
CA GLN A 7 10.19 14.07 -3.71
C GLN A 7 9.40 13.50 -2.55
N MET A 8 9.64 12.22 -2.27
CA MET A 8 9.06 11.53 -1.13
C MET A 8 9.90 11.76 0.12
N TYR A 9 9.24 12.23 1.17
CA TYR A 9 9.84 12.33 2.49
C TYR A 9 10.14 10.95 3.09
N HIS A 10 11.35 10.80 3.62
CA HIS A 10 11.77 9.65 4.41
C HIS A 10 12.53 10.17 5.65
N PRO A 11 12.12 9.80 6.88
CA PRO A 11 12.91 10.10 8.06
C PRO A 11 14.24 9.34 8.02
N ILE A 12 15.26 9.88 8.69
CA ILE A 12 16.59 9.26 8.79
C ILE A 12 16.70 8.57 10.14
N PHE A 13 17.20 7.34 10.14
CA PHE A 13 17.46 6.61 11.37
C PHE A 13 18.72 7.16 12.04
N ASN A 14 18.60 7.61 13.29
CA ASN A 14 19.73 8.01 14.11
C ASN A 14 20.20 6.80 14.93
N PHE A 15 21.44 6.37 14.70
CA PHE A 15 22.04 5.20 15.36
C PHE A 15 22.36 5.46 16.84
N ASP A 16 22.57 6.71 17.24
CA ASP A 16 22.94 7.06 18.61
C ASP A 16 21.73 7.05 19.54
N THR A 17 20.57 7.51 19.04
CA THR A 17 19.31 7.55 19.79
C THR A 17 18.43 6.33 19.54
N GLN A 18 18.73 5.52 18.51
CA GLN A 18 17.89 4.43 18.00
C GLN A 18 16.49 4.89 17.55
N GLU A 19 16.33 6.18 17.23
CA GLU A 19 15.07 6.78 16.83
C GLU A 19 15.14 7.32 15.40
N TYR A 20 13.96 7.44 14.77
CA TYR A 20 13.84 8.10 13.47
C TYR A 20 13.71 9.60 13.65
N GLU A 21 14.58 10.36 13.00
CA GLU A 21 14.59 11.82 13.04
C GLU A 21 14.07 12.44 11.75
N ASP A 22 13.43 13.60 11.92
CA ASP A 22 12.93 14.41 10.81
C ASP A 22 14.08 15.11 10.09
N ALA A 23 14.73 14.38 9.20
CA ALA A 23 15.68 14.96 8.27
C ALA A 23 14.93 15.42 7.03
N CYS A 24 14.50 16.68 7.00
CA CYS A 24 13.91 17.31 5.81
C CYS A 24 14.91 17.26 4.64
N PRO A 25 14.78 16.31 3.68
CA PRO A 25 15.88 15.98 2.78
C PRO A 25 15.67 16.70 1.47
N ILE A 26 15.60 18.04 1.47
CA ILE A 26 15.17 18.74 0.25
C ILE A 26 16.04 19.95 -0.11
N PRO A 27 16.81 19.87 -1.22
CA PRO A 27 17.60 20.99 -1.72
C PRO A 27 16.71 22.17 -2.14
N PRO A 28 17.28 23.39 -2.21
CA PRO A 28 16.54 24.60 -2.57
C PRO A 28 15.85 24.46 -3.95
N ARG A 29 14.54 24.77 -3.94
CA ARG A 29 13.58 24.90 -5.06
C ARG A 29 14.10 24.51 -6.46
N LYS A 30 13.66 23.35 -6.96
CA LYS A 30 13.43 23.17 -8.41
C LYS A 30 11.95 23.43 -8.70
N SER A 31 11.64 24.21 -9.74
CA SER A 31 10.24 24.41 -10.15
C SER A 31 9.63 23.07 -10.58
N GLY A 32 8.33 22.87 -10.29
CA GLY A 32 7.61 21.66 -10.69
C GLY A 32 7.79 20.44 -9.78
N PHE A 33 8.39 20.58 -8.60
CA PHE A 33 8.51 19.50 -7.61
C PHE A 33 7.39 19.53 -6.56
N GLN A 34 6.86 18.36 -6.25
CA GLN A 34 5.89 18.15 -5.16
C GLN A 34 6.54 17.42 -4.00
N TYR A 35 6.14 17.78 -2.79
CA TYR A 35 6.58 17.22 -1.52
C TYR A 35 5.54 16.22 -1.04
N VAL A 36 5.91 14.96 -0.77
CA VAL A 36 4.93 13.93 -0.37
C VAL A 36 5.27 13.38 1.01
N CYS A 37 4.33 13.42 1.95
CA CYS A 37 4.42 12.71 3.24
C CYS A 37 3.58 11.43 3.22
N LYS A 38 4.18 10.31 3.65
CA LYS A 38 3.49 9.02 3.82
C LYS A 38 2.59 8.96 5.06
N CYS A 39 2.84 9.82 6.05
CA CYS A 39 2.07 9.91 7.29
C CYS A 39 0.54 10.07 7.09
N ASN A 40 0.11 10.73 6.01
CA ASN A 40 -1.29 10.88 5.67
C ASN A 40 -1.52 10.90 4.15
N HIS A 41 -0.59 10.35 3.37
CA HIS A 41 -0.57 10.41 1.89
C HIS A 41 -0.77 11.84 1.32
N THR A 42 -0.35 12.86 2.06
CA THR A 42 -0.53 14.26 1.69
C THR A 42 0.57 14.74 0.77
N THR A 43 0.16 15.42 -0.31
CA THR A 43 1.05 16.08 -1.26
C THR A 43 1.02 17.59 -1.02
N PHE A 44 2.19 18.22 -1.00
CA PHE A 44 2.35 19.67 -0.83
C PHE A 44 3.07 20.24 -2.04
N HIS A 45 2.66 21.43 -2.45
CA HIS A 45 3.21 22.11 -3.61
C HIS A 45 4.31 23.10 -3.22
N THR A 46 4.37 23.48 -1.94
CA THR A 46 5.40 24.37 -1.42
C THR A 46 6.13 23.80 -0.22
N MET A 47 7.41 24.16 -0.11
CA MET A 47 8.25 23.84 1.05
C MET A 47 7.64 24.36 2.36
N SER A 48 7.02 25.54 2.35
CA SER A 48 6.45 26.15 3.56
C SER A 48 5.28 25.34 4.10
N GLU A 49 4.41 24.83 3.21
CA GLU A 49 3.32 23.93 3.60
C GLU A 49 3.87 22.63 4.19
N PHE A 50 4.89 22.06 3.54
CA PHE A 50 5.54 20.84 4.01
C PHE A 50 6.20 21.03 5.38
N LYS A 51 6.94 22.13 5.59
CA LYS A 51 7.57 22.46 6.88
C LYS A 51 6.57 22.71 8.01
N ARG A 52 5.40 23.25 7.69
CA ARG A 52 4.31 23.40 8.67
C ARG A 52 3.72 22.05 9.02
N HIS A 53 3.61 21.17 8.04
CA HIS A 53 3.07 19.82 8.22
C HIS A 53 3.96 18.94 9.10
N ILE A 54 5.29 18.89 8.86
CA ILE A 54 6.21 18.04 9.64
C ILE A 54 6.28 18.44 11.13
N LYS A 55 6.01 19.71 11.44
CA LYS A 55 5.91 20.22 12.82
C LYS A 55 4.57 19.91 13.50
N ASN A 56 3.58 19.40 12.77
CA ASN A 56 2.29 19.08 13.34
C ASN A 56 2.40 17.85 14.27
N LYS A 57 1.67 17.86 15.39
CA LYS A 57 1.63 16.76 16.38
C LYS A 57 1.31 15.41 15.74
N GLY A 58 0.46 15.40 14.72
CA GLY A 58 0.14 14.18 13.98
C GLY A 58 1.33 13.59 13.22
N HIS A 59 2.15 14.45 12.61
CA HIS A 59 3.37 14.00 11.93
C HIS A 59 4.41 13.52 12.92
N VAL A 60 4.65 14.27 14.00
CA VAL A 60 5.61 13.87 15.05
C VAL A 60 5.25 12.50 15.63
N ARG A 61 3.96 12.27 15.96
CA ARG A 61 3.49 10.97 16.44
C ARG A 61 3.69 9.84 15.42
N TYR A 62 3.49 10.11 14.13
CA TYR A 62 3.75 9.14 13.08
C TYR A 62 5.24 8.76 13.01
N ILE A 63 6.15 9.71 13.19
CA ILE A 63 7.60 9.47 13.18
C ILE A 63 8.05 8.72 14.43
N SER A 64 7.54 9.06 15.61
CA SER A 64 7.84 8.33 16.84
C SER A 64 7.47 6.84 16.76
N ASN A 65 6.39 6.52 16.02
CA ASN A 65 5.94 5.14 15.82
C ASN A 65 6.33 4.59 14.43
N TYR A 66 7.30 5.21 13.75
CA TYR A 66 7.60 4.90 12.35
C TYR A 66 8.01 3.44 12.12
N LEU A 67 8.76 2.85 13.06
CA LEU A 67 9.16 1.44 13.04
C LEU A 67 7.95 0.50 13.06
N GLU A 68 7.02 0.72 13.98
CA GLU A 68 5.80 -0.07 14.10
C GLU A 68 4.91 0.11 12.85
N ASN A 69 4.72 1.36 12.42
CA ASN A 69 3.93 1.69 11.22
C ASN A 69 4.52 1.08 9.94
N MET A 70 5.84 1.06 9.79
CA MET A 70 6.52 0.45 8.64
C MET A 70 6.41 -1.07 8.67
N LYS A 71 6.58 -1.68 9.84
CA LYS A 71 6.43 -3.12 10.02
C LYS A 71 5.00 -3.58 9.71
N GLU A 72 3.99 -2.87 10.21
CA GLU A 72 2.59 -3.12 9.85
C GLU A 72 2.38 -2.98 8.33
N THR A 73 2.93 -1.94 7.70
CA THR A 73 2.78 -1.72 6.25
C THR A 73 3.39 -2.87 5.44
N GLU A 74 4.60 -3.34 5.78
CA GLU A 74 5.24 -4.47 5.10
C GLU A 74 4.46 -5.78 5.33
N GLU A 75 4.00 -6.02 6.55
CA GLU A 75 3.17 -7.18 6.90
C GLU A 75 1.84 -7.17 6.12
N PHE A 76 1.16 -6.02 6.03
CA PHE A 76 -0.07 -5.86 5.26
C PHE A 76 0.16 -6.07 3.76
N VAL A 77 1.25 -5.53 3.19
CA VAL A 77 1.59 -5.72 1.78
C VAL A 77 1.88 -7.20 1.49
N SER A 78 2.60 -7.87 2.39
CA SER A 78 2.87 -9.31 2.30
C SER A 78 1.57 -10.13 2.36
N LEU A 79 0.68 -9.80 3.30
CA LEU A 79 -0.61 -10.47 3.46
C LEU A 79 -1.51 -10.30 2.22
N ILE A 80 -1.61 -9.08 1.67
CA ILE A 80 -2.39 -8.81 0.44
C ILE A 80 -1.84 -9.65 -0.73
N LYS A 81 -0.52 -9.77 -0.83
CA LYS A 81 0.11 -10.60 -1.88
C LYS A 81 -0.25 -12.08 -1.69
N GLN A 82 -0.19 -12.59 -0.47
CA GLN A 82 -0.58 -13.97 -0.15
C GLN A 82 -2.07 -14.22 -0.47
N GLN A 83 -2.96 -13.32 -0.05
CA GLN A 83 -4.40 -13.41 -0.33
C GLN A 83 -4.70 -13.43 -1.84
N ARG A 84 -4.00 -12.61 -2.63
CA ARG A 84 -4.15 -12.63 -4.11
C ARG A 84 -3.74 -13.95 -4.73
N ILE A 85 -2.65 -14.55 -4.24
CA ILE A 85 -2.21 -15.88 -4.69
C ILE A 85 -3.27 -16.92 -4.34
N GLU A 86 -3.78 -16.90 -3.11
CA GLU A 86 -4.80 -17.84 -2.65
C GLU A 86 -6.11 -17.72 -3.45
N ILE A 87 -6.58 -16.49 -3.70
CA ILE A 87 -7.75 -16.23 -4.57
C ILE A 87 -7.53 -16.84 -5.96
N GLY A 88 -6.35 -16.64 -6.56
CA GLY A 88 -6.03 -17.21 -7.86
C GLY A 88 -6.06 -18.74 -7.86
N LEU A 89 -5.50 -19.37 -6.82
CA LEU A 89 -5.54 -20.83 -6.66
C LEU A 89 -6.96 -21.37 -6.47
N LEU A 90 -7.78 -20.68 -5.67
CA LEU A 90 -9.18 -21.04 -5.45
C LEU A 90 -10.01 -20.90 -6.72
N GLN A 91 -9.80 -19.83 -7.50
CA GLN A 91 -10.43 -19.64 -8.80
C GLN A 91 -10.04 -20.75 -9.78
N GLN A 92 -8.77 -21.17 -9.79
CA GLN A 92 -8.31 -22.28 -10.61
C GLN A 92 -8.98 -23.60 -10.20
N LYS A 93 -9.08 -23.87 -8.89
CA LYS A 93 -9.80 -25.05 -8.38
C LYS A 93 -11.28 -25.03 -8.73
N LEU A 94 -11.95 -23.89 -8.59
CA LEU A 94 -13.35 -23.72 -8.99
C LEU A 94 -13.53 -23.99 -10.48
N ALA A 95 -12.65 -23.46 -11.35
CA ALA A 95 -12.72 -23.69 -12.78
C ALA A 95 -12.55 -25.17 -13.18
N LEU A 96 -11.82 -25.95 -12.38
CA LEU A 96 -11.67 -27.40 -12.57
C LEU A 96 -12.89 -28.20 -12.12
N LEU A 97 -13.62 -27.71 -11.11
CA LEU A 97 -14.79 -28.38 -10.52
C LEU A 97 -16.10 -28.02 -11.21
N THR A 98 -16.23 -26.83 -11.79
CA THR A 98 -17.47 -26.39 -12.47
C THR A 98 -17.78 -27.20 -13.74
N LYS A 99 -16.76 -27.59 -14.51
CA LYS A 99 -16.92 -28.42 -15.72
C LYS A 99 -17.50 -29.81 -15.44
N PRO A 100 -16.98 -30.60 -14.48
CA PRO A 100 -17.57 -31.87 -14.13
C PRO A 100 -18.94 -31.73 -13.46
N LEU A 101 -19.17 -30.68 -12.66
CA LEU A 101 -20.47 -30.43 -12.04
C LEU A 101 -21.57 -30.22 -13.09
N ALA A 102 -21.33 -29.34 -14.08
CA ALA A 102 -22.28 -29.07 -15.16
C ALA A 102 -22.59 -30.33 -16.00
N LYS A 103 -21.59 -31.18 -16.23
CA LYS A 103 -21.79 -32.47 -16.92
C LYS A 103 -22.59 -33.45 -16.08
N ALA A 104 -22.33 -33.52 -14.78
CA ALA A 104 -23.07 -34.39 -13.86
C ALA A 104 -24.54 -33.93 -13.76
N GLU A 105 -24.81 -32.63 -13.64
CA GLU A 105 -26.16 -32.05 -13.64
C GLU A 105 -26.91 -32.36 -14.94
N THR A 106 -26.27 -32.15 -16.09
CA THR A 106 -26.87 -32.47 -17.40
C THR A 106 -27.21 -33.96 -17.50
N THR A 107 -26.33 -34.83 -17.02
CA THR A 107 -26.52 -36.30 -17.05
C THR A 107 -27.67 -36.71 -16.13
N LEU A 108 -27.77 -36.10 -14.94
CA LEU A 108 -28.87 -36.31 -14.00
C LEU A 108 -30.21 -35.86 -14.59
N SER A 109 -30.26 -34.68 -15.21
CA SER A 109 -31.49 -34.20 -15.87
C SER A 109 -31.97 -35.14 -16.97
N ILE A 110 -31.06 -35.66 -17.80
CA ILE A 110 -31.40 -36.63 -18.85
C ILE A 110 -31.94 -37.94 -18.25
N LEU A 111 -31.36 -38.42 -17.15
CA LEU A 111 -31.82 -39.65 -16.49
C LEU A 111 -33.21 -39.47 -15.85
N PHE A 112 -33.50 -38.31 -15.27
CA PHE A 112 -34.80 -38.01 -14.67
C PHE A 112 -35.93 -37.73 -15.68
N GLU A 113 -35.62 -37.43 -16.94
CA GLU A 113 -36.61 -37.30 -18.03
C GLU A 113 -36.91 -38.63 -18.75
N LEU A 114 -36.18 -39.70 -18.41
CA LEU A 114 -36.33 -41.04 -18.99
C LEU A 114 -37.12 -42.02 -18.10
N ASP A 115 -37.45 -41.64 -16.87
CA ASP A 115 -38.38 -42.32 -15.95
C ASP A 115 -39.78 -41.67 -15.98
#